data_AF-A0A661JCL7-F1
#
_entry.id   AF-A0A661JCL7-F1
#
_cell.length_a   1.000
_cell.length_b   1.000
_cell.length_c   1.000
_cell.angle_alpha   90.00
_cell.angle_beta   90.00
_cell.angle_gamma   90.00
#
_symmetry.space_group_name_H-M   'P 1'
#
loop_
_entity.id
_entity.type
_entity.pdbx_description
1 polymer ?
#
loop_
_entity_poly.entity_id
_entity_poly.type
_entity_poly.pdbx_seq_one_letter_code
_entity_poly.pdbx_strand_id
1 'polypeptide(L)' 'MQNNEEHRPWGYFKVLADEPDHKVKRIVVYPNQRLSLQRHSRRAEHWYIIQGVAVITRDEEEIRLKVGQAVDIPQGSWH' A
#
# COMPACT_ATOMS: atom_id res chain seq x y z
N MET A 1 -12.72 -3.93 22.17
CA MET A 1 -11.47 -4.14 21.40
C MET A 1 -11.61 -3.32 20.13
N GLN A 2 -10.75 -2.33 19.89
CA GLN A 2 -10.84 -1.52 18.65
C GLN A 2 -10.58 -2.44 17.45
N ASN A 3 -11.56 -2.54 16.57
CA ASN A 3 -11.40 -3.27 15.32
C ASN A 3 -10.69 -2.35 14.31
N ASN A 4 -9.36 -2.41 14.28
CA ASN A 4 -8.52 -1.60 13.37
C ASN A 4 -8.43 -2.19 11.96
N GLU A 5 -9.29 -3.16 11.62
CA GLU A 5 -9.30 -3.86 10.34
C GLU A 5 -10.56 -3.48 9.54
N GLU A 6 -10.35 -3.10 8.28
CA GLU A 6 -11.40 -2.72 7.36
C GLU A 6 -11.33 -3.60 6.11
N HIS A 7 -12.43 -4.31 5.83
CA HIS A 7 -12.55 -5.19 4.69
C HIS A 7 -13.13 -4.47 3.48
N ARG A 8 -12.57 -4.77 2.31
CA ARG A 8 -12.94 -4.23 1.00
C ARG A 8 -13.05 -5.39 -0.02
N PRO A 9 -13.72 -5.20 -1.16
CA PRO A 9 -13.82 -6.25 -2.18
C PRO A 9 -12.45 -6.75 -2.69
N TRP A 10 -11.43 -5.88 -2.65
CA TRP A 10 -10.07 -6.22 -3.08
C TRP A 10 -9.21 -6.91 -2.01
N GLY A 11 -9.69 -6.99 -0.76
CA GLY A 11 -8.88 -7.47 0.37
C GLY A 11 -9.20 -6.73 1.67
N TYR A 12 -8.18 -6.36 2.43
CA TYR A 12 -8.37 -5.59 3.66
C TYR A 12 -7.12 -4.78 4.01
N PHE A 13 -7.28 -3.83 4.91
CA PHE A 13 -6.13 -3.24 5.60
C PHE A 13 -6.37 -3.20 7.11
N LYS A 14 -5.27 -3.24 7.85
CA LYS A 14 -5.22 -3.03 9.28
C LYS A 14 -4.31 -1.86 9.61
N VAL A 15 -4.79 -0.91 10.41
CA VAL A 15 -3.97 0.19 10.94
C VAL A 15 -3.15 -0.33 12.13
N LEU A 16 -1.82 -0.29 12.00
CA LEU A 16 -0.87 -0.74 13.02
C LEU A 16 -0.39 0.42 13.89
N ALA A 17 -0.27 1.63 13.33
CA ALA A 17 0.07 2.86 14.04
C ALA A 17 -0.62 4.06 13.37
N ASP A 18 -1.04 5.03 14.17
CA ASP A 18 -1.70 6.26 13.74
C ASP A 18 -1.17 7.42 14.58
N GLU A 19 -0.04 7.96 14.14
CA GLU A 19 0.73 8.97 14.85
C GLU A 19 0.66 10.32 14.12
N PRO A 20 0.99 11.45 14.77
CA PRO A 20 0.92 12.77 14.15
C PRO A 20 1.77 12.94 12.89
N ASP A 21 2.87 12.18 12.77
CA ASP A 21 3.84 12.27 11.68
C ASP A 21 3.74 11.13 10.67
N HIS A 22 3.13 9.98 11.03
CA HIS A 22 3.06 8.82 10.17
C HIS A 22 1.88 7.89 10.47
N LYS A 23 1.53 7.07 9.47
CA LYS A 23 0.54 6.00 9.61
C LYS A 23 1.10 4.72 9.03
N VAL A 24 1.10 3.65 9.81
CA VAL A 24 1.51 2.32 9.36
C VAL A 24 0.28 1.47 9.12
N LYS A 25 0.14 0.93 7.90
CA LYS A 25 -0.91 -0.02 7.55
C LYS A 25 -0.30 -1.34 7.09
N ARG A 26 -0.89 -2.45 7.53
CA ARG A 26 -0.77 -3.73 6.82
C ARG A 26 -1.90 -3.81 5.81
N ILE A 27 -1.57 -3.94 4.53
CA ILE A 27 -2.56 -4.07 3.46
C ILE A 27 -2.41 -5.47 2.85
N VAL A 28 -3.53 -6.16 2.68
CA VAL A 28 -3.60 -7.44 1.99
C VAL A 28 -4.50 -7.26 0.78
N VAL A 29 -3.94 -7.50 -0.40
CA VAL A 29 -4.67 -7.51 -1.67
C VAL A 29 -4.82 -8.96 -2.11
N TYR A 30 -6.05 -9.38 -2.38
CA TYR A 30 -6.32 -10.74 -2.83
C TYR A 30 -5.85 -10.97 -4.27
N PRO A 31 -5.62 -12.23 -4.68
CA PRO A 31 -5.23 -12.54 -6.05
C PRO A 31 -6.18 -11.93 -7.08
N ASN A 32 -5.61 -11.34 -8.14
CA ASN A 32 -6.33 -10.67 -9.23
C ASN A 32 -7.17 -9.45 -8.80
N GLN A 33 -6.95 -8.93 -7.59
CA GLN A 33 -7.55 -7.69 -7.12
C GLN A 33 -6.54 -6.53 -7.15
N ARG A 34 -7.05 -5.30 -7.03
CA ARG A 34 -6.23 -4.10 -6.99
C ARG A 34 -6.83 -3.03 -6.09
N LEU A 35 -5.96 -2.14 -5.63
CA LEU A 35 -6.37 -0.85 -5.08
C LEU A 35 -6.79 0.09 -6.23
N SER A 36 -7.60 1.09 -5.91
CA SER A 36 -7.85 2.20 -6.83
C SER A 36 -6.57 3.02 -7.02
N LEU A 37 -6.39 3.61 -8.19
CA LEU A 37 -5.29 4.55 -8.44
C LEU A 37 -5.40 5.75 -7.48
N GLN A 38 -4.30 6.15 -6.88
CA GLN A 38 -4.20 7.19 -5.86
C GLN A 38 -3.11 8.20 -6.23
N ARG A 39 -3.19 9.39 -5.59
CA ARG A 39 -2.14 10.42 -5.61
C ARG A 39 -2.26 11.27 -4.35
N HIS A 40 -1.14 11.51 -3.68
CA HIS A 40 -1.12 12.27 -2.42
C HIS A 40 -0.17 13.44 -2.50
N SER A 41 -0.67 14.66 -2.27
CA SER A 41 0.15 15.89 -2.36
C SER A 41 1.01 16.18 -1.13
N ARG A 42 0.76 15.48 0.00
CA ARG A 42 1.42 15.73 1.29
C ARG A 42 1.96 14.47 1.96
N ARG A 43 1.92 13.33 1.26
CA ARG A 43 2.32 12.03 1.81
C ARG A 43 3.19 11.31 0.79
N ALA A 44 4.37 10.90 1.22
CA ALA A 44 5.16 9.87 0.56
C ALA A 44 4.83 8.53 1.24
N GLU A 45 5.03 7.43 0.53
CA GLU A 45 4.78 6.09 1.06
C GLU A 45 6.00 5.21 0.85
N HIS A 46 6.22 4.29 1.79
CA HIS A 46 7.19 3.22 1.66
C HIS A 46 6.46 1.89 1.77
N TRP A 47 6.49 1.09 0.71
CA TRP A 47 5.80 -0.19 0.66
C TRP A 47 6.81 -1.32 0.68
N TYR A 48 6.64 -2.24 1.63
CA TYR A 48 7.49 -3.42 1.80
C TYR A 48 6.66 -4.70 1.64
N ILE A 49 7.09 -5.59 0.74
CA ILE A 49 6.35 -6.83 0.46
C ILE A 49 6.71 -7.89 1.50
N ILE A 50 5.75 -8.17 2.38
CA ILE A 50 5.90 -9.20 3.43
C ILE A 50 5.55 -10.62 2.94
N GLN A 51 4.68 -10.75 1.93
CA GLN A 51 4.24 -12.03 1.39
C GLN A 51 3.72 -11.86 -0.05
N GLY A 52 3.91 -12.88 -0.89
CA GLY A 52 3.38 -12.92 -2.25
C GLY A 52 4.21 -12.14 -3.26
N VAL A 53 3.56 -11.69 -4.33
CA VAL A 53 4.13 -10.88 -5.40
C VAL A 53 3.18 -9.73 -5.68
N ALA A 54 3.71 -8.51 -5.72
CA ALA A 54 2.96 -7.31 -6.03
C ALA A 54 3.38 -6.77 -7.41
N VAL A 55 2.42 -6.17 -8.09
CA VAL A 55 2.65 -5.34 -9.27
C VAL A 55 2.17 -3.94 -8.89
N ILE A 56 3.06 -2.97 -8.95
CA ILE A 56 2.83 -1.61 -8.47
C ILE A 56 2.95 -0.70 -9.68
N THR A 57 1.92 0.08 -9.95
CA THR A 57 2.03 1.22 -10.85
C THR A 57 2.65 2.37 -10.09
N ARG A 58 3.66 3.04 -10.64
CA ARG A 58 4.18 4.30 -10.12
C ARG A 58 4.39 5.24 -11.31
N ASP A 59 3.54 6.25 -11.39
CA ASP A 59 3.40 7.12 -12.56
C ASP A 59 3.16 6.28 -13.83
N GLU A 60 4.11 6.26 -14.77
CA GLU A 60 4.02 5.50 -16.02
C GLU A 60 4.75 4.14 -15.94
N GLU A 61 5.35 3.82 -14.79
CA GLU A 61 6.14 2.60 -14.58
C GLU A 61 5.30 1.49 -13.94
N GLU A 62 5.51 0.25 -14.39
CA GLU A 62 5.02 -0.94 -13.71
C GLU A 62 6.19 -1.68 -13.06
N ILE A 63 6.13 -1.83 -11.73
CA ILE A 63 7.19 -2.39 -10.91
C ILE A 63 6.70 -3.68 -10.27
N ARG A 64 7.31 -4.81 -10.65
CA ARG A 64 7.02 -6.12 -10.04
C ARG A 64 7.93 -6.37 -8.85
N LEU A 65 7.35 -6.54 -7.67
CA LEU A 65 8.07 -6.80 -6.42
C LEU A 65 7.72 -8.17 -5.83
N LYS A 66 8.72 -8.83 -5.25
CA LYS A 66 8.63 -10.07 -4.49
C LYS A 66 8.85 -9.79 -3.00
N VAL A 67 8.60 -10.80 -2.17
CA VAL A 67 8.89 -10.77 -0.73
C VAL A 67 10.30 -10.25 -0.45
N GLY A 68 10.42 -9.33 0.50
CA GLY A 68 11.68 -8.71 0.89
C GLY A 68 12.07 -7.47 0.07
N GLN A 69 11.35 -7.17 -1.01
CA GLN A 69 11.57 -5.97 -1.81
C GLN A 69 10.63 -4.84 -1.37
N ALA A 70 11.07 -3.61 -1.65
CA ALA A 70 10.34 -2.41 -1.31
C ALA A 70 10.28 -1.43 -2.49
N VAL A 71 9.36 -0.48 -2.40
CA VAL A 71 9.33 0.71 -3.27
C VAL A 71 8.94 1.93 -2.46
N ASP A 72 9.59 3.04 -2.78
CA ASP A 72 9.20 4.37 -2.33
C ASP A 72 8.31 5.02 -3.39
N ILE A 73 7.21 5.59 -2.89
CA ILE A 73 6.23 6.36 -3.65
C ILE A 73 6.39 7.83 -3.24
N PRO A 74 6.98 8.67 -4.10
CA PRO A 74 7.15 10.09 -3.82
C PRO A 74 5.82 10.83 -3.67
N GLN A 75 5.87 11.98 -2.98
CA GLN A 75 4.73 12.90 -2.95
C GLN A 75 4.36 13.34 -4.36
N GLY A 76 3.07 13.31 -4.67
CA GLY A 76 2.56 13.73 -5.97
C GLY A 76 2.60 12.66 -7.07
N SER A 77 3.24 11.50 -6.86
CA SER A 77 3.23 10.40 -7.82
C SER A 77 1.87 9.69 -7.85
N TRP A 78 1.45 9.27 -9.04
CA TRP A 78 0.34 8.34 -9.21
C TRP A 78 0.78 6.93 -8.83
N HIS A 79 -0.07 6.18 -8.11
CA HIS A 79 0.22 4.80 -7.70
C HIS A 79 -1.03 4.00 -7.37
#